data_AF-A0AAC9UJL3-F1
#
_entry.id   AF-A0AAC9UJL3-F1
#
_cell.length_a   1.000
_cell.length_b   1.000
_cell.length_c   1.000
_cell.angle_alpha   90.00
_cell.angle_beta   90.00
_cell.angle_gamma   90.00
#
_symmetry.space_group_name_H-M   'P 1'
#
loop_
_entity.id
_entity.type
_entity.pdbx_description
1 polymer ?
#
loop_
_entity_poly.entity_id
_entity_poly.type
_entity_poly.pdbx_seq_one_letter_code
_entity_poly.pdbx_strand_id
1 'polypeptide(L)'
;MYYRTFLLASSALFISACGGSGSDETAVISTNKIPSLSITNIKNDIVKGQTIDLNATVDDADGVISSVVWEQTAGLKVLNAPVNASSITITLPDAQSHAAMEYAFSVTATDNEGLPTLKL
;
A
#
# COMPACT_ATOMS: atom_id res chain seq x y z
N MET A 1 -39.73 30.81 -26.72
CA MET A 1 -40.86 30.34 -25.88
C MET A 1 -40.51 30.65 -24.43
N TYR A 2 -41.30 31.51 -23.80
CA TYR A 2 -41.28 31.76 -22.36
C TYR A 2 -42.18 30.74 -21.66
N TYR A 3 -41.83 30.34 -20.42
CA TYR A 3 -42.85 30.01 -19.43
C TYR A 3 -42.40 30.48 -18.03
N ARG A 4 -43.29 31.26 -17.38
CA ARG A 4 -43.25 31.75 -16.00
C ARG A 4 -44.48 31.16 -15.30
N THR A 5 -44.35 30.79 -14.02
CA THR A 5 -45.30 30.94 -12.88
C THR A 5 -44.89 30.00 -11.73
N PHE A 6 -45.39 30.08 -10.48
CA PHE A 6 -45.35 31.09 -9.40
C PHE A 6 -45.73 30.34 -8.08
N LEU A 7 -44.99 30.56 -6.98
CA LEU A 7 -45.33 30.53 -5.52
C LEU A 7 -46.30 29.52 -4.84
N LEU A 8 -45.90 29.03 -3.64
CA LEU A 8 -46.64 28.95 -2.34
C LEU A 8 -45.68 28.30 -1.28
N ALA A 9 -45.19 28.97 -0.23
CA ALA A 9 -45.77 29.41 1.06
C ALA A 9 -45.67 28.39 2.22
N SER A 10 -45.44 28.93 3.44
CA SER A 10 -45.64 28.35 4.79
C SER A 10 -44.54 27.49 5.43
N SER A 11 -43.83 28.04 6.42
CA SER A 11 -44.25 27.96 7.84
C SER A 11 -43.11 28.41 8.77
N ALA A 12 -43.45 29.27 9.72
CA ALA A 12 -42.61 29.61 10.87
C ALA A 12 -42.91 28.65 12.03
N LEU A 13 -41.91 28.28 12.85
CA LEU A 13 -41.90 28.49 14.32
C LEU A 13 -40.66 27.88 14.99
N PHE A 14 -40.30 28.55 16.09
CA PHE A 14 -39.13 28.50 16.97
C PHE A 14 -38.89 27.17 17.70
N ILE A 15 -37.61 26.82 17.90
CA ILE A 15 -37.18 26.11 19.12
C ILE A 15 -35.84 26.70 19.59
N SER A 16 -35.88 27.37 20.74
CA SER A 16 -34.73 27.56 21.62
C SER A 16 -34.65 26.37 22.58
N ALA A 17 -33.57 25.60 22.51
CA ALA A 17 -33.12 24.67 23.54
C ALA A 17 -31.59 24.65 23.44
N CYS A 18 -30.83 25.32 24.32
CA CYS A 18 -30.56 25.01 25.73
C CYS A 18 -29.90 23.65 25.94
N GLY A 19 -28.67 23.69 26.47
CA GLY A 19 -28.18 22.68 27.39
C GLY A 19 -27.27 21.63 26.79
N GLY A 20 -25.97 21.75 27.06
CA GLY A 20 -25.03 20.66 26.85
C GLY A 20 -23.58 21.11 26.85
N SER A 21 -23.08 21.59 27.98
CA SER A 21 -21.64 21.63 28.26
C SER A 21 -21.15 20.19 28.39
N GLY A 22 -21.00 19.49 27.26
CA GLY A 22 -20.17 18.30 27.17
C GLY A 22 -18.76 18.77 26.93
N SER A 23 -17.85 18.43 27.84
CA SER A 23 -16.43 18.44 27.53
C SER A 23 -16.23 17.57 26.28
N ASP A 24 -16.14 18.22 25.12
CA ASP A 24 -15.71 17.62 23.85
C ASP A 24 -14.24 17.25 23.99
N GLU A 25 -13.98 16.23 24.79
CA GLU A 25 -12.91 15.32 24.52
C GLU A 25 -13.41 14.44 23.38
N THR A 26 -13.48 15.04 22.19
CA THR A 26 -13.55 14.26 20.96
C THR A 26 -12.31 13.40 20.99
N ALA A 27 -12.46 12.11 21.35
CA ALA A 27 -11.43 11.13 21.11
C ALA A 27 -11.06 11.29 19.63
N VAL A 28 -9.86 11.81 19.36
CA VAL A 28 -9.34 11.92 18.02
C VAL A 28 -9.13 10.48 17.60
N ILE A 29 -10.11 9.89 16.91
CA ILE A 29 -9.92 8.59 16.29
C ILE A 29 -8.96 8.85 15.13
N SER A 30 -7.66 8.71 15.40
CA SER A 30 -6.66 8.66 14.35
C SER A 30 -6.94 7.40 13.54
N THR A 31 -7.32 7.59 12.28
CA THR A 31 -7.40 6.48 11.32
C THR A 31 -6.00 6.17 10.87
N ASN A 32 -5.59 4.90 11.02
CA ASN A 32 -4.31 4.38 10.56
C ASN A 32 -4.06 4.69 9.08
N LYS A 33 -2.83 5.05 8.72
CA LYS A 33 -2.46 5.39 7.34
C LYS A 33 -1.70 4.25 6.67
N ILE A 34 -1.90 4.16 5.36
CA ILE A 34 -1.22 3.18 4.53
C ILE A 34 0.30 3.46 4.51
N PRO A 35 1.17 2.46 4.77
CA PRO A 35 2.61 2.66 4.71
C PRO A 35 3.08 2.93 3.27
N SER A 36 4.15 3.70 3.09
CA SER A 36 4.78 3.90 1.78
C SER A 36 5.84 2.83 1.53
N LEU A 37 5.87 2.25 0.32
CA LEU A 37 6.78 1.17 -0.06
C LEU A 37 7.54 1.51 -1.35
N SER A 38 8.87 1.48 -1.28
CA SER A 38 9.75 1.63 -2.43
C SER A 38 10.74 0.48 -2.52
N ILE A 39 11.04 0.04 -3.74
CA ILE A 39 11.99 -1.03 -4.01
C ILE A 39 13.14 -0.44 -4.81
N THR A 40 14.37 -0.76 -4.41
CA THR A 40 15.58 -0.30 -5.09
C THR A 40 16.36 -1.45 -5.70
N ASN A 41 17.31 -1.10 -6.58
CA ASN A 41 18.19 -2.02 -7.28
C ASN A 41 17.49 -2.99 -8.26
N ILE A 42 16.28 -2.66 -8.69
CA ILE A 42 15.61 -3.30 -9.83
C ILE A 42 16.48 -3.12 -11.08
N LYS A 43 16.67 -4.19 -11.85
CA LYS A 43 17.48 -4.21 -13.07
C LYS A 43 16.61 -4.57 -14.28
N ASN A 44 16.81 -3.85 -15.39
CA ASN A 44 16.15 -4.16 -16.67
C ASN A 44 16.99 -5.13 -17.52
N ASP A 45 18.33 -5.08 -17.37
CA ASP A 45 19.26 -5.95 -18.07
C ASP A 45 19.93 -6.89 -17.07
N ILE A 46 19.53 -8.15 -17.11
CA ILE A 46 20.01 -9.20 -16.23
C ILE A 46 20.67 -10.32 -17.02
N VAL A 47 21.64 -11.00 -16.41
CA VAL A 47 22.35 -12.12 -17.03
C VAL A 47 22.32 -13.35 -16.14
N LYS A 48 22.43 -14.54 -16.75
CA LYS A 48 22.51 -15.80 -16.00
C LYS A 48 23.64 -15.79 -14.97
N GLY A 49 23.42 -16.41 -13.81
CA GLY A 49 24.38 -16.44 -12.71
C GLY A 49 24.56 -15.11 -11.97
N GLN A 50 23.89 -14.04 -12.39
CA GLN A 50 23.97 -12.75 -11.70
C GLN A 50 23.30 -12.84 -10.33
N THR A 51 23.98 -12.30 -9.31
CA THR A 51 23.39 -12.06 -8.00
C THR A 51 22.86 -10.63 -7.94
N ILE A 52 21.63 -10.49 -7.43
CA ILE A 52 20.92 -9.22 -7.30
C ILE A 52 20.43 -9.07 -5.87
N ASP A 53 20.78 -7.96 -5.23
CA ASP A 53 20.28 -7.58 -3.91
C ASP A 53 19.10 -6.61 -4.08
N LEU A 54 17.88 -7.08 -3.81
CA LEU A 54 16.68 -6.27 -3.81
C LEU A 54 16.42 -5.75 -2.41
N ASN A 55 16.15 -4.44 -2.30
CA ASN A 55 15.92 -3.79 -1.02
C ASN A 55 14.59 -3.06 -1.02
N ALA A 56 13.79 -3.30 0.01
CA ALA A 56 12.55 -2.60 0.29
C ALA A 56 12.80 -1.52 1.34
N THR A 57 12.40 -0.30 1.04
CA THR A 57 12.35 0.81 1.98
C THR A 57 10.90 1.14 2.23
N VAL A 58 10.52 1.05 3.51
CA VAL A 58 9.14 1.21 3.97
C VAL A 58 9.11 2.27 5.05
N ASP A 59 8.15 3.19 4.96
CA ASP A 59 7.92 4.26 5.92
C ASP A 59 6.44 4.32 6.29
N ASP A 60 6.15 4.53 7.56
CA ASP A 60 4.81 4.65 8.11
C ASP A 60 4.77 5.93 8.96
N ALA A 61 3.78 6.78 8.68
CA ALA A 61 3.72 8.13 9.22
C ALA A 61 3.05 8.21 10.60
N ASP A 62 2.31 7.18 10.98
CA ASP A 62 1.59 7.08 12.25
C ASP A 62 1.81 5.75 12.98
N GLY A 63 2.52 4.80 12.37
CA GLY A 63 2.84 3.52 12.99
C GLY A 63 4.27 3.02 12.74
N VAL A 64 4.44 1.71 12.89
CA VAL A 64 5.66 0.96 12.62
C VAL A 64 5.34 -0.26 11.75
N ILE A 65 6.29 -0.65 10.91
CA ILE A 65 6.13 -1.79 10.00
C ILE A 65 6.26 -3.11 10.77
N SER A 66 5.23 -3.96 10.65
CA SER A 66 5.20 -5.29 11.25
C SER A 66 5.83 -6.37 10.35
N SER A 67 5.72 -6.23 9.02
CA SER A 67 6.28 -7.20 8.08
C SER A 67 6.54 -6.63 6.70
N VAL A 68 7.50 -7.23 5.98
CA VAL A 68 7.81 -6.97 4.56
C VAL A 68 8.01 -8.30 3.86
N VAL A 69 6.99 -8.77 3.16
CA VAL A 69 6.96 -10.09 2.54
C VAL A 69 7.23 -9.99 1.04
N TRP A 70 8.26 -10.69 0.59
CA TRP A 70 8.61 -10.87 -0.82
C TRP A 70 8.07 -12.21 -1.31
N GLU A 71 7.44 -12.21 -2.48
CA GLU A 71 6.99 -13.42 -3.16
C GLU A 71 7.34 -13.33 -4.64
N GLN A 72 7.85 -14.42 -5.21
CA GLN A 72 8.14 -14.49 -6.63
C GLN A 72 6.86 -14.81 -7.40
N THR A 73 6.55 -14.01 -8.42
CA THR A 73 5.30 -14.14 -9.20
C THR A 73 5.54 -14.61 -10.64
N ALA A 74 6.76 -14.49 -11.17
CA ALA A 74 7.13 -14.98 -12.49
C ALA A 74 8.60 -15.38 -12.61
N GLY A 75 8.94 -16.09 -13.69
CA GLY A 75 10.31 -16.52 -14.01
C GLY A 75 10.70 -17.85 -13.40
N LEU A 76 11.97 -18.24 -13.59
CA LEU A 76 12.51 -19.44 -12.97
C LEU A 76 12.62 -19.25 -11.46
N LYS A 77 12.32 -20.30 -10.70
CA LYS A 77 12.29 -20.25 -9.24
C LYS A 77 13.66 -19.86 -8.66
N VAL A 78 13.72 -18.69 -8.02
CA VAL A 78 14.88 -18.18 -7.26
C VAL A 78 14.57 -17.97 -5.78
N LEU A 79 13.28 -17.91 -5.42
CA LEU A 79 12.81 -17.98 -4.03
C LEU A 79 12.07 -19.30 -3.79
N ASN A 80 12.34 -19.93 -2.64
CA ASN A 80 11.71 -21.22 -2.30
C ASN A 80 10.27 -21.11 -1.79
N ALA A 81 9.99 -20.01 -1.09
CA ALA A 81 8.74 -19.63 -0.47
C ALA A 81 8.75 -18.10 -0.26
N PRO A 82 7.63 -17.48 0.13
CA PRO A 82 7.64 -16.08 0.55
C PRO A 82 8.64 -15.82 1.68
N VAL A 83 9.33 -14.68 1.63
CA VAL A 83 10.37 -14.31 2.60
C VAL A 83 9.98 -13.00 3.28
N ASN A 84 9.93 -12.99 4.62
CA ASN A 84 9.74 -11.76 5.39
C ASN A 84 11.10 -11.13 5.74
N ALA A 85 11.50 -10.08 5.02
CA ALA A 85 12.76 -9.38 5.20
C ALA A 85 12.74 -7.99 4.53
N SER A 86 13.54 -7.04 5.03
CA SER A 86 13.72 -5.73 4.38
C SER A 86 14.54 -5.81 3.08
N SER A 87 15.33 -6.87 2.91
CA SER A 87 16.12 -7.13 1.71
C SER A 87 16.22 -8.61 1.43
N ILE A 88 16.28 -8.97 0.15
CA ILE A 88 16.56 -10.34 -0.30
C ILE A 88 17.70 -10.34 -1.32
N THR A 89 18.48 -11.41 -1.31
CA THR A 89 19.49 -11.67 -2.33
C THR A 89 19.02 -12.84 -3.18
N ILE A 90 18.95 -12.65 -4.49
CA ILE A 90 18.60 -13.70 -5.45
C ILE A 90 19.79 -13.95 -6.37
N THR A 91 20.00 -15.20 -6.76
CA THR A 91 20.97 -15.57 -7.80
C THR A 91 20.21 -16.18 -8.96
N LEU A 92 20.36 -15.59 -10.14
CA LEU A 92 19.69 -16.07 -11.34
C LEU A 92 20.30 -17.40 -11.79
N PRO A 93 19.49 -18.42 -12.09
CA PRO A 93 19.99 -19.70 -12.56
C PRO A 93 20.58 -19.58 -13.97
N ASP A 94 21.21 -20.66 -14.43
CA ASP A 94 21.64 -20.76 -15.81
C ASP A 94 20.47 -20.66 -16.79
N ALA A 95 20.70 -19.97 -17.90
CA ALA A 95 19.73 -19.85 -18.98
C ALA A 95 19.38 -21.24 -19.53
N GLN A 96 18.10 -21.58 -19.49
CA GLN A 96 17.58 -22.87 -20.00
C GLN A 96 17.30 -22.84 -21.50
N SER A 97 17.29 -21.64 -22.10
CA SER A 97 17.14 -21.44 -23.55
C SER A 97 17.78 -20.10 -23.96
N HIS A 98 17.81 -19.82 -25.27
CA HIS A 98 18.27 -18.54 -25.81
C HIS A 98 17.18 -17.45 -25.78
N ALA A 99 15.96 -17.77 -25.33
CA ALA A 99 14.88 -16.80 -25.20
C ALA A 99 15.11 -15.91 -23.97
N ALA A 100 14.67 -14.65 -24.07
CA ALA A 100 14.62 -13.75 -22.93
C ALA A 100 13.71 -14.32 -21.83
N MET A 101 14.12 -14.15 -20.58
CA MET A 101 13.38 -14.57 -19.40
C MET A 101 13.12 -13.36 -18.51
N GLU A 102 11.88 -13.25 -18.01
CA GLU A 102 11.47 -12.21 -17.08
C GLU A 102 11.30 -12.82 -15.69
N TYR A 103 11.67 -12.06 -14.67
CA TYR A 103 11.46 -12.39 -13.26
C TYR A 103 10.65 -11.26 -12.64
N ALA A 104 9.58 -11.61 -11.95
CA ALA A 104 8.70 -10.65 -11.28
C ALA A 104 8.48 -11.07 -9.83
N PHE A 105 8.27 -10.07 -8.97
CA PHE A 105 8.09 -10.24 -7.53
C PHE A 105 6.95 -9.35 -7.04
N SER A 106 6.15 -9.84 -6.11
CA SER A 106 5.30 -9.02 -5.27
C SER A 106 5.99 -8.73 -3.94
N VAL A 107 5.86 -7.51 -3.45
CA VAL A 107 6.36 -7.09 -2.13
C VAL A 107 5.21 -6.46 -1.37
N THR A 108 4.84 -7.05 -0.24
CA THR A 108 3.79 -6.55 0.64
C THR A 108 4.40 -6.08 1.95
N ALA A 109 4.24 -4.81 2.29
CA ALA A 109 4.57 -4.29 3.62
C ALA A 109 3.29 -4.07 4.43
N THR A 110 3.28 -4.49 5.69
CA THR A 110 2.12 -4.35 6.59
C THR A 110 2.57 -3.63 7.85
N ASP A 111 1.79 -2.67 8.34
CA ASP A 111 2.05 -1.97 9.60
C ASP A 111 1.59 -2.78 10.84
N ASN A 112 1.73 -2.19 12.03
CA ASN A 112 1.35 -2.78 13.30
C ASN A 112 -0.17 -2.82 13.55
N GLU A 113 -0.97 -2.13 12.74
CA GLU A 113 -2.44 -2.14 12.79
C GLU A 113 -3.04 -3.06 11.71
N GLY A 114 -2.19 -3.64 10.85
CA GLY A 114 -2.56 -4.63 9.85
C GLY A 114 -2.89 -4.06 8.47
N LEU A 115 -2.64 -2.78 8.20
CA LEU A 115 -2.90 -2.17 6.89
C LEU A 115 -1.74 -2.45 5.92
N PRO A 116 -2.00 -3.04 4.75
CA PRO A 116 -0.95 -3.43 3.82
C PRO A 116 -0.75 -2.46 2.66
N THR A 117 0.48 -2.40 2.17
CA THR A 117 0.89 -1.80 0.88
C THR A 117 1.58 -2.82 0.01
N LEU A 118 1.18 -2.90 -1.25
CA LEU A 118 1.71 -3.85 -2.23
C LEU A 118 2.48 -3.13 -3.35
N LYS A 119 3.59 -3.71 -3.78
CA LYS A 119 4.34 -3.34 -4.99
C LYS A 119 4.64 -4.58 -5.85
N LEU A 120 4.61 -4.42 -7.17
CA LEU A 120 4.90 -5.44 -8.18
C LEU A 120 6.16 -5.06 -8.98
#